data_AF-A0AAW0L579-F1
#
_entry.id   AF-A0AAW0L579-F1
#
_cell.length_a   1.000
_cell.length_b   1.000
_cell.length_c   1.000
_cell.angle_alpha   90.00
_cell.angle_beta   90.00
_cell.angle_gamma   90.00
#
_symmetry.space_group_name_H-M   'P 1'
#
loop_
_entity.id
_entity.type
_entity.pdbx_description
1 polymer ?
#
loop_
_entity_poly.entity_id
_entity_poly.type
_entity_poly.pdbx_seq_one_letter_code
_entity_poly.pdbx_strand_id
1 'polypeptide(L)'
;MCWVCKSEVFKYIDKDLWLSPDEIAGIRMVESEKLVKDRKIVLVLDLDLTLLHSTKDSKHLKTRQELLEQNINKDGLISLRHLGMMTKLRPYVHTFLKEASTMFEMYIYTTADRSYASLMAEFLDPENVYFKSRIIVREDLFAPDE
;
A
#
# COMPACT_ATOMS: atom_id res chain seq x y z
N MET A 1 -6.07 -34.89 -19.38
CA MET A 1 -6.61 -33.51 -19.36
C MET A 1 -7.13 -33.27 -17.96
N CYS A 2 -6.41 -32.51 -17.13
CA CYS A 2 -6.89 -32.17 -15.79
C CYS A 2 -7.92 -31.05 -15.93
N TRP A 3 -9.19 -31.39 -15.75
CA TRP A 3 -10.26 -30.42 -15.63
C TRP A 3 -10.34 -30.02 -14.16
N VAL A 4 -10.05 -28.76 -13.87
CA VAL A 4 -10.24 -28.08 -12.57
C VAL A 4 -9.17 -28.34 -11.51
N CYS A 5 -7.93 -27.89 -11.74
CA CYS A 5 -7.15 -27.32 -10.62
C CYS A 5 -7.64 -25.88 -10.44
N LYS A 6 -8.41 -25.60 -9.39
CA LYS A 6 -8.78 -24.22 -9.03
C LYS A 6 -7.53 -23.49 -8.56
N SER A 7 -6.78 -22.91 -9.50
CA SER A 7 -5.65 -22.04 -9.18
C SER A 7 -6.14 -20.62 -8.91
N GLU A 8 -5.62 -19.99 -7.86
CA GLU A 8 -5.89 -18.58 -7.57
C GLU A 8 -4.75 -17.70 -8.09
N VAL A 9 -5.09 -16.49 -8.56
CA VAL A 9 -4.10 -15.53 -9.05
C VAL A 9 -3.65 -14.63 -7.92
N PHE A 10 -2.35 -14.63 -7.61
CA PHE A 10 -1.75 -13.76 -6.61
C PHE A 10 -1.13 -12.51 -7.26
N LYS A 11 -1.98 -11.75 -7.98
CA LYS A 11 -1.58 -10.61 -8.84
C LYS A 11 -0.75 -9.53 -8.15
N TYR A 12 -0.92 -9.36 -6.84
CA TYR A 12 -0.19 -8.36 -6.07
C TYR A 12 1.28 -8.76 -5.83
N ILE A 13 1.61 -10.05 -5.92
CA ILE A 13 2.99 -10.57 -5.83
C ILE A 13 3.63 -10.52 -7.21
N ASP A 14 2.96 -11.13 -8.19
CA ASP A 14 3.36 -11.15 -9.59
C ASP A 14 2.10 -11.38 -10.45
N LYS A 15 2.02 -10.69 -11.59
CA LYS A 15 0.83 -10.69 -12.44
C LYS A 15 0.53 -12.05 -13.07
N ASP A 16 1.55 -12.88 -13.24
CA ASP A 16 1.45 -14.18 -13.91
C ASP A 16 1.60 -15.35 -12.91
N LEU A 17 1.52 -15.07 -11.60
CA LEU A 17 1.64 -16.08 -10.57
C LEU A 17 0.31 -16.75 -10.26
N TRP A 18 0.20 -18.01 -10.67
CA TRP A 18 -0.89 -18.92 -10.37
C TRP A 18 -0.43 -19.93 -9.33
N LEU A 19 -1.21 -20.08 -8.26
CA LEU A 19 -0.91 -21.04 -7.20
C LEU A 19 -2.08 -22.00 -7.02
N SER A 20 -1.75 -23.27 -6.83
CA SER A 20 -2.72 -24.29 -6.42
C SER A 20 -3.13 -24.09 -4.95
N PRO A 21 -4.28 -24.62 -4.53
CA PRO A 21 -4.73 -24.52 -3.14
C PRO A 21 -3.73 -25.10 -2.13
N ASP A 22 -3.02 -26.17 -2.51
CA ASP A 22 -2.01 -26.81 -1.67
C ASP A 22 -0.75 -25.94 -1.51
N GLU A 23 -0.31 -25.27 -2.58
CA GLU A 23 0.79 -24.30 -2.53
C GLU A 23 0.41 -23.09 -1.67
N ILE A 24 -0.81 -22.57 -1.82
CA ILE A 24 -1.34 -21.47 -1.00
C ILE A 24 -1.36 -21.87 0.47
N ALA A 25 -1.85 -23.07 0.79
CA ALA A 25 -1.87 -23.59 2.16
C ALA A 25 -0.46 -23.71 2.73
N GLY A 26 0.49 -24.23 1.94
CA GLY A 26 1.90 -24.31 2.32
C GLY A 26 2.52 -22.94 2.62
N ILE A 27 2.29 -21.95 1.75
CA ILE A 27 2.78 -20.57 1.94
C ILE A 27 2.19 -19.97 3.22
N ARG A 28 0.87 -20.08 3.41
CA ARG A 28 0.17 -19.55 4.60
C ARG A 28 0.70 -20.17 5.89
N MET A 29 1.01 -21.46 5.87
CA MET A 29 1.58 -22.16 7.02
C MET A 29 2.97 -21.59 7.37
N VAL A 30 3.87 -21.51 6.38
CA VAL A 30 5.23 -20.97 6.57
C VAL A 30 5.21 -19.51 7.04
N GLU A 31 4.36 -18.69 6.45
CA GLU A 31 4.21 -17.28 6.85
C GLU A 31 3.66 -17.13 8.27
N SER A 32 2.67 -17.96 8.63
CA SER A 32 2.11 -17.98 9.99
C SER A 32 3.14 -18.41 11.03
N GLU A 33 3.93 -19.44 10.76
CA GLU A 33 5.01 -19.89 11.65
C GLU A 33 6.07 -18.81 11.85
N LYS A 34 6.45 -18.11 10.78
CA LYS A 34 7.36 -16.96 10.85
C LYS A 34 6.79 -15.84 11.73
N LEU A 35 5.53 -15.45 11.52
CA LEU A 35 4.88 -14.40 12.32
C LEU A 35 4.81 -14.76 13.80
N VAL A 36 4.46 -16.01 14.13
CA VAL A 36 4.45 -16.50 15.52
C VAL A 36 5.85 -16.44 16.13
N LYS A 37 6.88 -16.89 15.40
CA LYS A 37 8.28 -16.83 15.84
C LYS A 37 8.74 -15.39 16.11
N ASP A 38 8.36 -14.47 15.24
CA ASP A 38 8.69 -13.04 15.34
C ASP A 38 7.78 -12.30 16.34
N ARG A 39 6.78 -12.99 16.91
CA ARG A 39 5.71 -12.44 17.79
C ARG A 39 4.94 -11.28 17.15
N LYS A 40 4.68 -11.40 15.85
CA LYS A 40 3.93 -10.42 15.07
C LYS A 40 2.58 -10.98 14.64
N ILE A 41 1.65 -10.06 14.34
CA ILE A 41 0.40 -10.37 13.66
C ILE A 41 0.27 -9.51 12.38
N VAL A 42 -0.72 -9.79 11.55
CA VAL A 42 -0.95 -9.02 10.32
C VAL A 42 -1.75 -7.76 10.63
N LEU A 43 -1.32 -6.62 10.08
CA LEU A 43 -2.07 -5.36 10.10
C LEU A 43 -2.35 -4.92 8.66
N VAL A 44 -3.63 -4.80 8.32
CA VAL A 44 -4.08 -4.34 7.01
C VAL A 44 -4.50 -2.87 7.12
N LEU A 45 -3.92 -2.02 6.28
CA LEU A 45 -4.09 -0.57 6.31
C LEU A 45 -4.66 -0.07 4.98
N ASP A 46 -5.70 0.76 5.06
CA ASP A 46 -6.13 1.56 3.91
C ASP A 46 -5.29 2.84 3.78
N LEU A 47 -5.32 3.48 2.62
CA LEU A 47 -4.59 4.72 2.33
C LEU A 47 -5.44 5.96 2.64
N ASP A 48 -6.41 6.25 1.78
CA ASP A 48 -7.18 7.48 1.83
C ASP A 48 -8.11 7.53 3.05
N LEU A 49 -8.15 8.69 3.71
CA LEU A 49 -8.86 8.91 4.97
C LEU A 49 -8.39 8.00 6.14
N THR A 50 -7.29 7.27 5.96
CA THR A 50 -6.68 6.42 6.99
C THR A 50 -5.26 6.86 7.30
N LEU A 51 -4.33 6.77 6.33
CA LEU A 51 -2.92 7.19 6.47
C LEU A 51 -2.64 8.54 5.82
N LEU A 52 -3.47 8.95 4.86
CA LEU A 52 -3.31 10.18 4.09
C LEU A 52 -4.65 10.68 3.54
N HIS A 53 -4.63 11.85 2.93
CA HIS A 53 -5.75 12.40 2.18
C HIS A 53 -5.26 13.10 0.93
N SER A 54 -5.75 12.67 -0.24
CA SER A 54 -5.42 13.29 -1.53
C SER A 54 -6.60 14.07 -2.12
N THR A 55 -6.31 15.21 -2.74
CA THR A 55 -7.32 16.03 -3.44
C THR A 55 -6.81 16.54 -4.79
N LYS A 56 -7.71 16.53 -5.78
CA LYS A 56 -7.51 17.07 -7.13
C LYS A 56 -8.06 18.49 -7.19
N ASP A 57 -7.54 19.40 -6.38
CA ASP A 57 -7.97 20.80 -6.49
C ASP A 57 -6.82 21.77 -6.29
N SER A 58 -6.42 22.39 -7.40
CA SER A 58 -5.46 23.49 -7.45
C SER A 58 -6.07 24.82 -6.96
N LYS A 59 -7.37 24.90 -6.67
CA LYS A 59 -8.03 26.13 -6.19
C LYS A 59 -7.84 26.38 -4.70
N HIS A 60 -7.43 25.37 -3.92
CA HIS A 60 -7.05 25.53 -2.51
C HIS A 60 -5.58 25.98 -2.34
N LEU A 61 -4.88 26.23 -3.44
CA LEU A 61 -3.51 26.74 -3.42
C LEU A 61 -3.53 28.21 -2.98
N LYS A 62 -3.28 28.44 -1.70
CA LYS A 62 -2.73 29.74 -1.27
C LYS A 62 -1.42 29.95 -2.04
N THR A 63 -1.30 31.15 -2.60
CA THR A 63 -0.23 31.73 -3.43
C THR A 63 0.97 30.85 -3.82
N ARG A 64 1.36 30.92 -5.10
CA ARG A 64 2.55 30.27 -5.70
C ARG A 64 3.84 30.35 -4.87
N GLN A 65 3.98 31.38 -4.02
CA GLN A 65 5.06 31.57 -3.04
C GLN A 65 5.08 30.49 -1.94
N GLU A 66 3.93 30.13 -1.36
CA GLU A 66 3.80 29.14 -0.28
C GLU A 66 4.05 27.70 -0.78
N LEU A 67 3.82 27.45 -2.07
CA LEU A 67 4.08 26.16 -2.73
C LEU A 67 5.55 25.93 -3.07
N LEU A 68 6.31 27.00 -3.30
CA LEU A 68 7.74 26.93 -3.61
C LEU A 68 8.57 26.62 -2.35
N GLU A 69 8.04 26.96 -1.17
CA GLU A 69 8.65 26.65 0.12
C GLU A 69 8.36 25.21 0.58
N GLN A 70 7.34 24.54 0.01
CA GLN A 70 6.91 23.18 0.36
C GLN A 70 7.63 22.07 -0.43
N ASN A 71 8.97 22.07 -0.39
CA ASN A 71 9.72 20.82 -0.52
C ASN A 71 9.48 20.02 0.76
N ILE A 72 8.58 19.01 0.74
CA ILE A 72 8.19 18.17 1.90
C ILE A 72 8.27 18.94 3.24
N ASN A 73 7.44 19.99 3.39
CA ASN A 73 7.49 20.80 4.61
C ASN A 73 7.00 19.98 5.82
N LYS A 74 7.50 20.33 7.00
CA LYS A 74 7.34 19.70 8.35
C LYS A 74 5.98 19.07 8.70
N ASP A 75 4.92 19.44 8.01
CA ASP A 75 3.56 18.96 8.27
C ASP A 75 3.12 17.80 7.36
N GLY A 76 3.96 17.28 6.47
CA GLY A 76 3.63 16.13 5.60
C GLY A 76 2.69 16.47 4.43
N LEU A 77 2.73 17.70 3.92
CA LEU A 77 1.98 18.11 2.71
C LEU A 77 2.87 17.95 1.47
N ILE A 78 2.34 17.29 0.44
CA ILE A 78 3.06 16.89 -0.77
C ILE A 78 2.31 17.40 -2.00
N SER A 79 3.00 18.15 -2.86
CA SER A 79 2.44 18.68 -4.10
C SER A 79 2.83 17.82 -5.30
N LEU A 80 1.84 17.19 -5.93
CA LEU A 80 1.99 16.33 -7.11
C LEU A 80 1.50 17.08 -8.35
N ARG A 81 2.22 18.14 -8.71
CA ARG A 81 1.84 19.08 -9.79
C ARG A 81 1.57 18.39 -11.12
N HIS A 82 2.36 17.38 -11.47
CA HIS A 82 2.22 16.63 -12.72
C HIS A 82 0.92 15.80 -12.78
N LEU A 83 0.32 15.49 -11.62
CA LEU A 83 -0.97 14.80 -11.49
C LEU A 83 -2.12 15.77 -11.15
N GLY A 84 -1.85 17.07 -11.04
CA GLY A 84 -2.83 18.07 -10.60
C GLY A 84 -3.38 17.79 -9.19
N MET A 85 -2.57 17.20 -8.31
CA MET A 85 -3.00 16.68 -7.02
C MET A 85 -2.16 17.21 -5.86
N MET A 86 -2.75 17.25 -4.68
CA MET A 86 -2.04 17.40 -3.41
C MET A 86 -2.39 16.25 -2.48
N THR A 87 -1.41 15.80 -1.70
CA THR A 87 -1.59 14.76 -0.71
C THR A 87 -1.10 15.26 0.64
N LYS A 88 -1.93 15.11 1.67
CA LYS A 88 -1.57 15.37 3.06
C LYS A 88 -1.42 14.03 3.78
N LEU A 89 -0.22 13.77 4.29
CA LEU A 89 0.02 12.64 5.19
C LEU A 89 -0.65 12.90 6.55
N ARG A 90 -1.16 11.84 7.17
CA ARG A 90 -1.71 11.92 8.52
C ARG A 90 -0.58 12.29 9.50
N PRO A 91 -0.82 13.21 10.46
CA PRO A 91 0.17 13.51 11.48
C PRO A 91 0.68 12.24 12.18
N TYR A 92 1.98 12.17 12.40
CA TYR A 92 2.70 11.04 13.02
C TYR A 92 2.66 9.71 12.23
N VAL A 93 2.29 9.71 10.95
CA VAL A 93 2.20 8.46 10.17
C VAL A 93 3.50 7.67 10.15
N HIS A 94 4.66 8.31 9.98
CA HIS A 94 5.95 7.60 9.98
C HIS A 94 6.30 7.01 11.35
N THR A 95 6.01 7.73 12.44
CA THR A 95 6.17 7.22 13.79
C THR A 95 5.25 6.03 14.03
N PHE A 96 3.99 6.14 13.61
CA PHE A 96 3.04 5.04 13.66
C PHE A 96 3.55 3.80 12.91
N LEU A 97 3.99 3.95 11.65
CA LEU A 97 4.51 2.84 10.85
C LEU A 97 5.74 2.20 11.49
N LYS A 98 6.66 3.02 12.02
CA LYS A 98 7.84 2.54 12.73
C LYS A 98 7.47 1.72 13.96
N GLU A 99 6.64 2.26 14.85
CA GLU A 99 6.24 1.56 16.09
C GLU A 99 5.39 0.32 15.78
N ALA A 100 4.45 0.42 14.82
CA ALA A 100 3.64 -0.70 14.38
C ALA A 100 4.50 -1.82 13.79
N SER A 101 5.58 -1.51 13.05
CA SER A 101 6.46 -2.53 12.47
C SER A 101 7.11 -3.47 13.50
N THR A 102 7.15 -3.08 14.79
CA THR A 102 7.67 -3.93 15.86
C THR A 102 6.70 -5.08 16.22
N MET A 103 5.40 -4.88 16.01
CA MET A 103 4.32 -5.82 16.38
C MET A 103 3.61 -6.42 15.15
N PHE A 104 3.77 -5.81 13.98
CA PHE A 104 2.96 -6.13 12.81
C PHE A 104 3.80 -6.38 11.55
N GLU A 105 3.36 -7.34 10.73
CA GLU A 105 3.65 -7.38 9.30
C GLU A 105 2.52 -6.65 8.57
N MET A 106 2.85 -5.53 7.93
CA MET A 106 1.86 -4.58 7.41
C MET A 106 1.60 -4.77 5.92
N TYR A 107 0.32 -4.66 5.56
CA TYR A 107 -0.19 -4.68 4.20
C TYR A 107 -0.93 -3.38 3.92
N ILE A 108 -0.78 -2.85 2.70
CA ILE A 108 -1.72 -1.87 2.17
C ILE A 108 -2.84 -2.64 1.47
N TYR A 109 -4.08 -2.29 1.78
CA TYR A 109 -5.27 -2.74 1.05
C TYR A 109 -6.12 -1.52 0.73
N THR A 110 -6.31 -1.22 -0.54
CA THR A 110 -7.03 -0.01 -0.94
C THR A 110 -7.80 -0.21 -2.24
N THR A 111 -8.86 0.60 -2.44
CA THR A 111 -9.63 0.63 -3.69
C THR A 111 -9.02 1.55 -4.76
N ALA A 112 -7.86 2.15 -4.48
CA ALA A 112 -7.14 2.94 -5.46
C ALA A 112 -6.52 2.05 -6.56
N ASP A 113 -6.11 2.67 -7.67
CA ASP A 113 -5.33 2.01 -8.70
C ASP A 113 -3.87 1.79 -8.27
N ARG A 114 -3.19 0.87 -8.96
CA ARG A 114 -1.79 0.52 -8.64
C ARG A 114 -0.85 1.71 -8.72
N SER A 115 -1.01 2.57 -9.72
CA SER A 115 -0.10 3.71 -9.93
C SER A 115 -0.14 4.69 -8.77
N TYR A 116 -1.34 4.98 -8.28
CA TYR A 116 -1.55 5.82 -7.12
C TYR A 116 -1.02 5.16 -5.84
N ALA A 117 -1.40 3.91 -5.57
CA ALA A 117 -1.03 3.21 -4.35
C ALA A 117 0.49 3.05 -4.21
N SER A 118 1.19 2.70 -5.31
CA SER A 118 2.65 2.63 -5.35
C SER A 118 3.28 3.99 -5.02
N LEU A 119 2.81 5.07 -5.64
CA LEU A 119 3.34 6.41 -5.39
C LEU A 119 3.11 6.85 -3.94
N MET A 120 1.93 6.57 -3.37
CA MET A 120 1.65 6.88 -1.97
C MET A 120 2.50 6.06 -1.01
N ALA A 121 2.73 4.78 -1.32
CA ALA A 121 3.61 3.92 -0.54
C ALA A 121 5.05 4.43 -0.51
N GLU A 122 5.57 4.97 -1.63
CA GLU A 122 6.90 5.61 -1.67
C GLU A 122 6.99 6.82 -0.71
N PHE A 123 5.90 7.58 -0.55
CA PHE A 123 5.88 8.68 0.42
C PHE A 123 5.78 8.19 1.87
N LEU A 124 5.09 7.07 2.13
CA LEU A 124 4.89 6.51 3.46
C LEU A 124 6.10 5.70 3.96
N ASP A 125 6.74 4.97 3.05
CA ASP A 125 7.84 4.01 3.29
C ASP A 125 8.96 4.18 2.23
N PRO A 126 9.72 5.29 2.26
CA PRO A 126 10.73 5.59 1.24
C PRO A 126 11.85 4.55 1.16
N GLU A 127 12.13 3.86 2.27
CA GLU A 127 13.16 2.81 2.38
C GLU A 127 12.62 1.42 2.01
N ASN A 128 11.31 1.30 1.75
CA ASN A 128 10.61 0.08 1.39
C ASN A 128 10.80 -1.06 2.43
N VAL A 129 10.77 -0.72 3.72
CA VAL A 129 11.01 -1.66 4.82
C VAL A 129 9.72 -2.20 5.44
N TYR A 130 8.62 -1.47 5.32
CA TYR A 130 7.34 -1.76 5.96
C TYR A 130 6.39 -2.54 5.07
N PHE A 131 6.18 -2.12 3.81
CA PHE A 131 5.16 -2.71 2.94
C PHE A 131 5.74 -3.68 1.91
N LYS A 132 6.92 -3.39 1.32
CA LYS A 132 7.52 -4.24 0.28
C LYS A 132 6.52 -4.48 -0.86
N SER A 133 6.29 -5.73 -1.25
CA SER A 133 5.30 -6.11 -2.25
C SER A 133 3.87 -6.26 -1.71
N ARG A 134 3.63 -6.03 -0.41
CA ARG A 134 2.32 -6.25 0.24
C ARG A 134 1.35 -5.08 0.02
N ILE A 135 1.09 -4.76 -1.25
CA ILE A 135 0.19 -3.68 -1.66
C ILE A 135 -0.89 -4.28 -2.55
N ILE A 136 -2.08 -4.47 -1.97
CA ILE A 136 -3.26 -5.01 -2.62
C ILE A 136 -4.14 -3.84 -3.07
N VAL A 137 -4.40 -3.77 -4.37
CA VAL A 137 -5.12 -2.67 -5.00
C VAL A 137 -6.36 -3.16 -5.73
N ARG A 138 -7.15 -2.23 -6.27
CA ARG A 138 -8.41 -2.54 -6.96
C ARG A 138 -8.23 -3.61 -8.05
N GLU A 139 -7.16 -3.53 -8.83
CA GLU A 139 -6.85 -4.45 -9.92
C GLU A 139 -6.58 -5.90 -9.47
N ASP A 140 -6.26 -6.10 -8.19
CA ASP A 140 -6.03 -7.42 -7.59
C ASP A 140 -7.32 -8.06 -7.07
N LEU A 141 -8.35 -7.24 -6.81
CA LEU A 141 -9.62 -7.70 -6.23
C LEU A 141 -10.58 -8.26 -7.27
N PHE A 142 -10.43 -7.84 -8.52
CA PHE A 142 -11.26 -8.30 -9.63
C PHE A 142 -10.48 -9.29 -10.49
N ALA A 143 -11.07 -10.46 -10.75
CA ALA A 143 -10.61 -11.32 -11.83
C ALA A 143 -10.73 -10.55 -13.17
N PRO A 144 -9.84 -10.75 -14.15
CA PRO A 144 -10.16 -10.33 -15.51
C PRO A 144 -11.47 -11.04 -15.87
N ASP A 145 -12.43 -10.29 -16.41
CA ASP A 145 -13.75 -10.82 -16.78
C ASP A 145 -13.61 -12.16 -17.52
N GLU A 146 -14.35 -13.19 -17.07
CA GLU A 146 -14.50 -14.48 -17.77
C GLU A 146 -15.11 -14.30 -19.17
#